data_AF-A0A9D2T8G2-F1
#
_entry.id   AF-A0A9D2T8G2-F1
#
_cell.length_a   1.000
_cell.length_b   1.000
_cell.length_c   1.000
_cell.angle_alpha   90.00
_cell.angle_beta   90.00
_cell.angle_gamma   90.00
#
_symmetry.space_group_name_H-M   'P 1'
#
loop_
_entity.id
_entity.type
_entity.pdbx_description
1 polymer ?
#
loop_
_entity_poly.entity_id
_entity_poly.type
_entity_poly.pdbx_seq_one_letter_code
_entity_poly.pdbx_strand_id
1 'polypeptide(L)'
;MATDQKAGSSNLLAHVKRTCRSRSFFHIIKGCGYCAKNGRCHYDDKVNEFVHIAGKYDGFVFGASVHFASLAASMGAFMDRVFYSDRLSGHDSFYLKPGAVISTARRAGTTATLDQFNKYLSYAEMPIVSSRYWNMVYGNTPKEVSVQSDYK
;
A
#
# COMPACT_ATOMS: atom_id res chain seq x y z
N MET A 1 -10.23 -15.69 -10.95
CA MET A 1 -10.66 -16.80 -10.07
C MET A 1 -9.42 -17.44 -9.47
N ALA A 2 -9.14 -17.15 -8.20
CA ALA A 2 -8.27 -17.94 -7.34
C ALA A 2 -8.78 -17.69 -5.93
N THR A 3 -9.70 -18.56 -5.53
CA THR A 3 -10.17 -18.74 -4.17
C THR A 3 -9.01 -19.25 -3.32
N ASP A 4 -8.77 -18.62 -2.18
CA ASP A 4 -8.35 -19.36 -0.99
C ASP A 4 -8.87 -18.64 0.26
N GLN A 5 -10.09 -18.99 0.64
CA GLN A 5 -10.65 -18.74 1.96
C GLN A 5 -10.18 -19.88 2.87
N LYS A 6 -9.33 -19.58 3.86
CA LYS A 6 -9.52 -19.97 5.27
C LYS A 6 -8.29 -19.60 6.13
N ALA A 7 -8.42 -18.51 6.88
CA ALA A 7 -8.00 -18.43 8.28
C ALA A 7 -8.82 -17.31 8.94
N GLY A 8 -9.52 -17.62 10.03
CA GLY A 8 -10.50 -16.75 10.72
C GLY A 8 -9.91 -15.51 11.38
N SER A 9 -9.47 -14.55 10.57
CA SER A 9 -9.38 -13.13 10.87
C SER A 9 -9.56 -12.41 9.53
N SER A 10 -10.26 -11.28 9.49
CA SER A 10 -10.51 -10.44 8.31
C SER A 10 -9.24 -9.78 7.74
N ASN A 11 -8.10 -10.47 7.80
CA ASN A 11 -6.79 -10.02 7.34
C ASN A 11 -6.58 -10.48 5.89
N LEU A 12 -7.10 -9.72 4.93
CA LEU A 12 -6.62 -9.85 3.56
C LEU A 12 -5.25 -9.16 3.46
N LEU A 13 -4.18 -9.94 3.56
CA LEU A 13 -2.87 -9.51 3.10
C LEU A 13 -2.97 -9.36 1.58
N ALA A 14 -3.18 -8.12 1.11
CA ALA A 14 -3.17 -7.80 -0.31
C ALA A 14 -1.74 -7.96 -0.84
N HIS A 15 -1.36 -9.21 -1.08
CA HIS A 15 -0.09 -9.53 -1.70
C HIS A 15 -0.20 -9.17 -3.19
N VAL A 16 0.21 -7.95 -3.54
CA VAL A 16 0.50 -7.57 -4.93
C VAL A 16 1.76 -8.33 -5.33
N LYS A 17 1.63 -9.65 -5.54
CA LYS A 17 2.69 -10.50 -6.10
C LYS A 17 3.07 -9.89 -7.45
N ARG A 18 4.38 -9.76 -7.69
CA ARG A 18 4.97 -9.33 -8.97
C ARG A 18 4.33 -10.09 -10.15
N THR A 19 3.28 -9.54 -10.75
CA THR A 19 2.82 -9.93 -12.07
C THR A 19 3.62 -9.12 -13.10
N CYS A 20 4.90 -9.47 -13.23
CA CYS A 20 5.86 -8.84 -14.16
C CYS A 20 5.53 -9.09 -15.66
N ARG A 21 4.30 -9.52 -16.01
CA ARG A 21 3.94 -9.90 -17.39
C ARG A 21 2.63 -9.34 -17.94
N SER A 22 1.75 -8.79 -17.11
CA SER A 22 0.56 -8.10 -17.62
C SER A 22 0.79 -6.59 -17.62
N ARG A 23 0.85 -5.98 -18.81
CA ARG A 23 0.97 -4.52 -19.02
C ARG A 23 -0.13 -3.69 -18.34
N SER A 24 -1.14 -4.33 -17.77
CA SER A 24 -2.39 -3.70 -17.31
C SER A 24 -2.31 -2.99 -15.95
N PHE A 25 -1.21 -3.09 -15.20
CA PHE A 25 -1.12 -2.53 -13.84
C PHE A 25 -0.48 -1.14 -13.76
N PHE A 26 0.22 -0.69 -14.80
CA PHE A 26 1.13 0.46 -14.68
C PHE A 26 0.53 1.74 -15.29
N HIS A 27 -0.57 2.21 -14.70
CA HIS A 27 -1.11 3.54 -14.99
C HIS A 27 -0.78 4.48 -13.82
N ILE A 28 -0.14 5.61 -14.15
CA ILE A 28 0.13 6.69 -13.20
C ILE A 28 -1.12 7.56 -12.98
N ILE A 29 -1.12 8.34 -11.91
CA ILE A 29 -2.14 9.35 -11.68
C ILE A 29 -2.07 10.44 -12.77
N LYS A 30 -3.24 10.80 -13.32
CA LYS A 30 -3.38 11.87 -14.34
C LYS A 30 -4.10 13.12 -13.84
N GLY A 31 -4.65 13.11 -12.62
CA GLY A 31 -5.41 14.24 -12.07
C GLY A 31 -6.66 14.61 -12.89
N CYS A 32 -7.27 13.66 -13.61
CA CYS A 32 -8.35 13.96 -14.55
C CYS A 32 -9.71 14.27 -13.91
N GLY A 33 -9.86 14.13 -12.58
CA GLY A 33 -11.11 14.39 -11.87
C GLY A 33 -12.29 13.48 -12.21
N TYR A 34 -12.10 12.45 -13.05
CA TYR A 34 -13.16 11.51 -13.46
C TYR A 34 -13.82 10.83 -12.24
N CYS A 35 -13.03 10.51 -11.22
CA CYS A 35 -13.49 9.87 -9.99
C CYS A 35 -14.57 10.67 -9.27
N ALA A 36 -14.51 12.01 -9.32
CA ALA A 36 -15.47 12.87 -8.62
C ALA A 36 -16.90 12.78 -9.20
N LYS A 37 -17.04 12.41 -10.48
CA LYS A 37 -18.36 12.27 -11.14
C LYS A 37 -18.85 10.83 -11.15
N ASN A 38 -17.93 9.88 -11.30
CA ASN A 38 -18.25 8.48 -11.58
C ASN A 38 -18.02 7.55 -10.39
N GLY A 39 -17.48 8.03 -9.26
CA GLY A 39 -17.22 7.24 -8.06
C GLY A 39 -16.12 6.18 -8.20
N ARG A 40 -15.33 6.21 -9.28
CA ARG A 40 -14.25 5.24 -9.55
C ARG A 40 -13.18 5.82 -10.46
N CYS A 41 -11.99 5.19 -10.47
CA CYS A 41 -10.93 5.58 -11.42
C CYS A 41 -11.34 5.25 -12.86
N HIS A 42 -10.96 6.13 -13.80
CA HIS A 42 -11.19 5.93 -15.24
C HIS A 42 -10.54 4.65 -15.77
N TYR A 43 -9.38 4.30 -15.23
CA TYR A 43 -8.69 3.06 -15.53
C TYR A 43 -9.38 1.89 -14.83
N ASP A 44 -9.83 0.91 -15.60
CA ASP A 44 -10.42 -0.31 -15.06
C ASP A 44 -9.33 -1.32 -14.73
N ASP A 45 -8.79 -1.20 -13.51
CA ASP A 45 -7.74 -2.06 -13.01
C ASP A 45 -7.95 -2.41 -11.54
N LYS A 46 -6.93 -3.05 -10.96
CA LYS A 46 -6.93 -3.54 -9.59
C LYS A 46 -7.04 -2.44 -8.54
N VAL A 47 -6.82 -1.16 -8.89
CA VAL A 47 -7.10 -0.03 -8.00
C VAL A 47 -8.60 0.07 -7.73
N ASN A 48 -9.44 -0.07 -8.75
CA ASN A 48 -10.89 -0.04 -8.59
C ASN A 48 -11.37 -1.22 -7.74
N GLU A 49 -10.83 -2.41 -7.99
CA GLU A 49 -11.12 -3.59 -7.16
C GLU A 49 -10.75 -3.36 -5.69
N PHE A 50 -9.58 -2.75 -5.44
CA PHE A 50 -9.11 -2.44 -4.09
C PHE A 50 -10.00 -1.40 -3.38
N VAL A 51 -10.32 -0.29 -4.05
CA VAL A 51 -11.19 0.77 -3.47
C VAL A 51 -12.58 0.23 -3.13
N HIS A 52 -13.15 -0.64 -3.98
CA HIS A 52 -14.45 -1.25 -3.72
C HIS A 52 -14.46 -2.16 -2.48
N ILE A 53 -13.36 -2.87 -2.20
CA ILE A 53 -13.26 -3.73 -1.01
C ILE A 53 -12.77 -2.97 0.23
N ALA A 54 -12.06 -1.84 0.06
CA ALA A 54 -11.42 -1.09 1.14
C ALA A 54 -12.42 -0.66 2.24
N GLY A 55 -13.64 -0.28 1.86
CA GLY A 55 -14.69 0.07 2.82
C GLY A 55 -14.99 -1.01 3.86
N LYS A 56 -14.81 -2.29 3.51
CA LYS A 56 -15.15 -3.46 4.35
C LYS A 56 -14.09 -3.84 5.38
N TYR A 57 -12.88 -3.28 5.28
CA TYR A 57 -11.78 -3.61 6.19
C TYR A 57 -11.60 -2.54 7.25
N ASP A 58 -11.20 -2.96 8.44
CA ASP A 58 -11.03 -2.09 9.60
C ASP A 58 -9.65 -1.40 9.64
N GLY A 59 -8.67 -1.90 8.88
CA GLY A 59 -7.32 -1.35 8.87
C GLY A 59 -6.49 -1.86 7.70
N PHE A 60 -5.36 -1.20 7.46
CA PHE A 60 -4.51 -1.48 6.30
C PHE A 60 -3.05 -1.59 6.68
N VAL A 61 -2.35 -2.53 6.03
CA VAL A 61 -0.90 -2.65 6.11
C VAL A 61 -0.34 -2.52 4.70
N PHE A 62 0.46 -1.48 4.46
CA PHE A 62 1.15 -1.27 3.19
C PHE A 62 2.62 -1.65 3.32
N GLY A 63 3.18 -2.25 2.27
CA GLY A 63 4.60 -2.53 2.27
C GLY A 63 5.23 -2.60 0.90
N ALA A 64 6.43 -2.04 0.77
CA ALA A 64 7.17 -2.02 -0.48
C ALA A 64 8.68 -2.00 -0.25
N SER A 65 9.41 -2.42 -1.28
CA SER A 65 10.86 -2.31 -1.34
C SER A 65 11.32 -0.88 -1.62
N VAL A 66 12.51 -0.57 -1.14
CA VAL A 66 13.23 0.67 -1.45
C VAL A 66 13.93 0.53 -2.80
N HIS A 67 13.67 1.45 -3.71
CA HIS A 67 14.38 1.59 -4.98
C HIS A 67 14.97 2.99 -5.08
N PHE A 68 16.29 3.08 -5.30
CA PHE A 68 17.01 4.35 -5.40
C PHE A 68 16.70 5.32 -4.24
N ALA A 69 16.76 4.81 -2.99
CA ALA A 69 16.49 5.55 -1.76
C ALA A 69 15.06 6.13 -1.62
N SER A 70 14.10 5.61 -2.39
CA SER A 70 12.71 6.04 -2.40
C SER A 70 11.76 4.84 -2.44
N LEU A 71 10.47 5.10 -2.19
CA LEU A 71 9.40 4.14 -2.39
C LEU A 71 9.43 3.57 -3.81
N ALA A 72 9.21 2.26 -3.95
CA ALA A 72 9.03 1.62 -5.24
C ALA A 72 7.98 2.38 -6.08
N ALA A 73 8.34 2.81 -7.29
CA ALA A 73 7.47 3.62 -8.15
C ALA A 73 6.10 2.96 -8.41
N SER A 74 6.04 1.62 -8.47
CA SER A 74 4.78 0.89 -8.61
C SER A 74 3.86 1.03 -7.39
N MET A 75 4.42 1.07 -6.18
CA MET A 75 3.65 1.30 -4.97
C MET A 75 3.22 2.77 -4.86
N GLY A 76 4.12 3.71 -5.15
CA GLY A 76 3.77 5.13 -5.21
C GLY A 76 2.61 5.40 -6.16
N ALA A 77 2.70 4.93 -7.42
CA ALA A 77 1.64 5.09 -8.41
C ALA A 77 0.31 4.41 -7.99
N PHE A 78 0.38 3.27 -7.30
CA PHE A 78 -0.80 2.62 -6.74
C PHE A 78 -1.44 3.46 -5.63
N MET A 79 -0.65 3.90 -4.64
CA MET A 79 -1.13 4.70 -3.51
C MET A 79 -1.69 6.04 -3.99
N ASP A 80 -0.98 6.76 -4.87
CA ASP A 80 -1.44 8.02 -5.44
C ASP A 80 -2.85 7.87 -6.01
N ARG A 81 -3.09 6.80 -6.77
CA ARG A 81 -4.41 6.57 -7.40
C ARG A 81 -5.46 6.10 -6.41
N VAL A 82 -5.13 5.19 -5.49
CA VAL A 82 -6.08 4.71 -4.46
C VAL A 82 -6.58 5.88 -3.62
N PHE A 83 -5.67 6.63 -2.99
CA PHE A 83 -6.04 7.71 -2.09
C PHE A 83 -6.73 8.87 -2.83
N TYR A 84 -6.23 9.24 -4.01
CA TYR A 84 -6.85 10.31 -4.79
C TYR A 84 -8.24 9.93 -5.30
N SER A 85 -8.42 8.70 -5.80
CA SER A 85 -9.72 8.25 -6.31
C SER A 85 -10.74 8.08 -5.19
N ASP A 86 -10.36 7.50 -4.06
CA ASP A 86 -11.25 7.32 -2.90
C ASP A 86 -11.71 8.67 -2.33
N ARG A 87 -10.76 9.58 -2.12
CA ARG A 87 -11.04 10.93 -1.60
C ARG A 87 -11.97 11.73 -2.51
N LEU A 88 -11.70 11.74 -3.82
CA LEU A 88 -12.55 12.50 -4.76
C LEU A 88 -13.90 11.84 -5.03
N SER A 89 -14.00 10.51 -4.90
CA SER A 89 -15.27 9.80 -5.05
C SER A 89 -16.20 10.00 -3.85
N GLY A 90 -15.71 10.60 -2.75
CA GLY A 90 -16.49 10.79 -1.53
C GLY A 90 -16.80 9.50 -0.78
N HIS A 91 -16.02 8.43 -1.01
CA HIS A 91 -16.18 7.18 -0.28
C HIS A 91 -15.60 7.26 1.13
N ASP A 92 -14.54 8.07 1.30
CA ASP A 92 -13.79 8.24 2.56
C ASP A 92 -13.47 6.88 3.24
N SER A 93 -13.13 5.88 2.43
CA SER A 93 -12.96 4.48 2.88
C SER A 93 -11.81 4.31 3.86
N PHE A 94 -10.87 5.25 3.88
CA PHE A 94 -9.68 5.24 4.73
C PHE A 94 -9.79 6.14 5.97
N TYR A 95 -10.85 6.95 6.07
CA TYR A 95 -10.99 7.92 7.16
C TYR A 95 -11.01 7.23 8.53
N LEU A 96 -10.14 7.68 9.44
CA LEU A 96 -9.96 7.17 10.80
C LEU A 96 -9.60 5.67 10.91
N LYS A 97 -9.28 5.00 9.80
CA LYS A 97 -8.86 3.60 9.84
C LYS A 97 -7.38 3.48 10.13
N PRO A 98 -6.97 2.63 11.09
CA PRO A 98 -5.56 2.44 11.41
C PRO A 98 -4.78 1.92 10.22
N GLY A 99 -3.62 2.55 9.99
CA GLY A 99 -2.68 2.19 8.93
C GLY A 99 -1.31 1.85 9.50
N ALA A 100 -0.70 0.77 9.01
CA ALA A 100 0.70 0.45 9.27
C ALA A 100 1.47 0.37 7.95
N VAL A 101 2.74 0.77 7.97
CA VAL A 101 3.62 0.73 6.80
C VAL A 101 4.90 -0.03 7.12
N ILE A 102 5.40 -0.81 6.16
CA ILE A 102 6.63 -1.59 6.29
C ILE A 102 7.49 -1.36 5.05
N SER A 103 8.75 -0.96 5.24
CA SER A 103 9.72 -0.82 4.13
C SER A 103 10.79 -1.90 4.20
N THR A 104 11.28 -2.34 3.04
CA THR A 104 12.40 -3.27 2.95
C THR A 104 13.51 -2.78 2.04
N ALA A 105 14.78 -2.91 2.44
CA ALA A 105 15.93 -2.52 1.62
C ALA A 105 17.10 -3.49 1.74
N ARG A 106 18.01 -3.49 0.75
CA ARG A 106 19.26 -4.24 0.85
C ARG A 106 20.34 -3.52 1.68
N ARG A 107 20.35 -2.19 1.71
CA ARG A 107 21.41 -1.38 2.34
C ARG A 107 20.87 -0.18 3.11
N ALA A 108 20.32 0.80 2.41
CA ALA A 108 19.89 2.08 2.98
C ALA A 108 18.69 2.67 2.20
N GLY A 109 18.11 3.76 2.72
CA GLY A 109 17.00 4.50 2.09
C GLY A 109 15.61 4.12 2.61
N THR A 110 15.55 3.29 3.65
CA THR A 110 14.30 2.89 4.33
C THR A 110 13.65 4.04 5.08
N THR A 111 14.42 4.98 5.63
CA THR A 111 13.92 6.15 6.37
C THR A 111 13.16 7.11 5.47
N ALA A 112 13.74 7.49 4.32
CA ALA A 112 13.09 8.33 3.32
C ALA A 112 11.82 7.66 2.75
N THR A 113 11.88 6.35 2.53
CA THR A 113 10.72 5.57 2.06
C THR A 113 9.62 5.48 3.12
N LEU A 114 9.98 5.32 4.39
CA LEU A 114 9.03 5.28 5.51
C LEU A 114 8.33 6.65 5.67
N ASP A 115 9.08 7.75 5.53
CA ASP A 115 8.52 9.10 5.52
C ASP A 115 7.53 9.31 4.36
N GLN A 116 7.87 8.88 3.14
CA GLN A 116 6.93 8.90 2.00
C GLN A 116 5.66 8.09 2.28
N PHE A 117 5.79 6.89 2.83
CA PHE A 117 4.65 6.05 3.21
C PHE A 117 3.75 6.73 4.25
N ASN A 118 4.32 7.28 5.31
CA ASN A 118 3.58 7.94 6.38
C ASN A 118 2.82 9.16 5.89
N LYS A 119 3.35 9.90 4.90
CA LYS A 119 2.63 11.05 4.30
C LYS A 119 1.29 10.63 3.70
N TYR A 120 1.20 9.48 3.05
CA TYR A 120 -0.06 8.99 2.50
C TYR A 120 -1.09 8.71 3.59
N LEU A 121 -0.68 8.05 4.67
CA LEU A 121 -1.56 7.77 5.81
C LEU A 121 -2.05 9.06 6.47
N SER A 122 -1.14 10.00 6.72
CA SER A 122 -1.47 11.30 7.30
C SER A 122 -2.42 12.11 6.41
N TYR A 123 -2.23 12.07 5.09
CA TYR A 123 -3.10 12.78 4.14
C TYR A 123 -4.53 12.21 4.11
N ALA A 124 -4.68 10.93 4.38
CA ALA A 124 -5.97 10.25 4.45
C ALA A 124 -6.60 10.24 5.86
N GLU A 125 -6.03 11.00 6.81
CA GLU A 125 -6.48 11.07 8.20
C GLU A 125 -6.53 9.68 8.88
N MET A 126 -5.58 8.82 8.49
CA MET A 126 -5.42 7.48 9.07
C MET A 126 -4.53 7.54 10.32
N PRO A 127 -4.97 6.99 11.47
CA PRO A 127 -4.10 6.80 12.62
C PRO A 127 -2.92 5.87 12.28
N ILE A 128 -1.69 6.39 12.42
CA ILE A 128 -0.48 5.62 12.13
C ILE A 128 -0.17 4.69 13.30
N VAL A 129 -0.20 3.38 13.06
CA VAL A 129 0.17 2.36 14.05
C VAL A 129 1.68 2.22 14.09
N SER A 130 2.29 2.75 15.15
CA SER A 130 3.73 2.66 15.38
C SER A 130 4.12 1.32 16.02
N SER A 131 5.40 0.96 15.90
CA SER A 131 6.01 -0.18 16.57
C SER A 131 7.09 0.31 17.55
N ARG A 132 7.58 -0.55 18.44
CA ARG A 132 8.68 -0.24 19.38
C ARG A 132 10.04 -0.06 18.70
N TYR A 133 10.09 -0.11 17.37
CA TYR A 133 11.19 0.32 16.52
C TYR A 133 10.64 0.69 15.13
N TRP A 134 11.42 1.36 14.28
CA TRP A 134 10.95 1.72 12.94
C TRP A 134 10.65 0.48 12.10
N ASN A 135 9.52 0.49 11.37
CA ASN A 135 9.02 -0.62 10.54
C ASN A 135 9.83 -0.78 9.25
N MET A 136 11.13 -1.01 9.40
CA MET A 136 12.10 -1.06 8.31
C MET A 136 12.91 -2.33 8.46
N VAL A 137 12.96 -3.14 7.40
CA VAL A 137 13.68 -4.41 7.41
C VAL A 137 14.76 -4.41 6.34
N TYR A 138 15.91 -4.96 6.66
CA TYR A 138 17.00 -5.15 5.73
C TYR A 138 17.18 -6.63 5.40
N GLY A 139 17.55 -6.90 4.15
CA GLY A 139 17.82 -8.26 3.70
C GLY A 139 17.50 -8.44 2.23
N ASN A 140 18.29 -9.28 1.57
CA ASN A 140 18.06 -9.68 0.19
C ASN A 140 17.24 -10.96 0.09
N THR A 141 17.31 -11.81 1.12
CA THR A 141 16.57 -13.08 1.19
C THR A 141 15.61 -13.10 2.38
N PRO A 142 14.49 -13.86 2.33
CA PRO A 142 13.58 -13.99 3.46
C PRO A 142 14.27 -14.46 4.75
N LYS A 143 15.32 -15.29 4.61
CA LYS A 143 16.12 -15.78 5.73
C LYS A 143 16.97 -14.68 6.37
N GLU A 144 17.52 -13.76 5.58
CA GLU A 144 18.23 -12.58 6.12
C GLU A 144 17.28 -11.65 6.86
N VAL A 145 16.09 -11.44 6.28
CA VAL A 145 15.01 -10.62 6.86
C VAL A 145 14.53 -11.19 8.20
N SER A 146 14.38 -12.51 8.32
CA SER A 146 13.96 -13.14 9.58
C SER A 146 15.04 -13.03 10.66
N VAL A 147 16.31 -13.23 10.32
CA VAL A 147 17.41 -13.06 11.28
C VAL A 147 17.47 -11.63 11.83
N GLN A 148 17.12 -10.62 11.03
CA GLN A 148 17.02 -9.25 11.54
C GLN A 148 15.83 -9.06 12.49
N SER A 149 14.67 -9.67 12.23
CA SER A 149 13.54 -9.59 13.16
C SER A 149 13.81 -10.31 14.48
N ASP A 150 14.69 -11.30 14.46
CA ASP A 150 15.06 -12.15 15.60
C ASP A 150 16.20 -11.55 16.46
N TYR A 151 16.79 -10.42 16.07
CA TYR A 151 17.72 -9.64 16.91
C TYR A 151 16.95 -8.84 17.99
N LYS A 152 16.14 -9.56 18.77
CA LYS A 152 15.48 -9.13 20.01
C LYS A 152 15.75 -10.14 21.11
#